data_AF-A0A7V6G5X2-F1
#
_entry.id   AF-A0A7V6G5X2-F1
#
_cell.length_a   1.000
_cell.length_b   1.000
_cell.length_c   1.000
_cell.angle_alpha   90.00
_cell.angle_beta   90.00
_cell.angle_gamma   90.00
#
_symmetry.space_group_name_H-M   'P 1'
#
loop_
_entity.id
_entity.type
_entity.pdbx_description
1 polymer ?
#
loop_
_entity_poly.entity_id
_entity_poly.type
_entity_poly.pdbx_seq_one_letter_code
_entity_poly.pdbx_strand_id
1 'polypeptide(L)' 'MKKIAVILCGSGSMDGSEIHESVMTLLAIDKAGHQYQIFSPDGPQHHVVNHITQQETGSQRNMLEESGRIARGDVKP' A
#
# COMPACT_ATOMS: atom_id res chain seq x y z
N MET A 1 22.93 3.77 8.79
CA MET A 1 21.45 3.74 8.82
C MET A 1 20.94 4.18 7.45
N LYS A 2 20.30 3.27 6.70
CA LYS A 2 19.79 3.59 5.36
C LYS A 2 18.36 4.11 5.45
N LYS A 3 17.97 4.96 4.49
CA LYS A 3 16.58 5.40 4.27
C LYS A 3 16.06 4.71 3.01
N ILE A 4 15.00 3.94 3.14
CA ILE A 4 14.46 3.09 2.07
C ILE A 4 13.09 3.64 1.66
N ALA A 5 12.92 3.93 0.38
CA ALA A 5 11.61 4.27 -0.17
C ALA A 5 10.82 2.97 -0.40
N VAL A 6 9.58 2.92 0.09
CA VAL A 6 8.66 1.82 -0.17
C VAL A 6 7.48 2.38 -0.94
N ILE A 7 7.26 1.87 -2.16
CA ILE A 7 6.21 2.36 -3.05
C ILE A 7 5.03 1.38 -2.98
N LEU A 8 3.85 1.89 -2.67
CA LEU A 8 2.59 1.15 -2.64
C LEU A 8 1.62 1.68 -3.71
N CYS A 9 0.58 0.93 -4.03
CA CYS A 9 -0.41 1.24 -5.06
C CYS A 9 -1.86 0.96 -4.61
N GLY A 10 -2.16 1.13 -3.32
CA GLY A 10 -3.44 0.79 -2.69
C GLY A 10 -3.27 -0.15 -1.49
N SER A 11 -4.33 -0.89 -1.13
CA SER A 11 -4.34 -1.79 0.04
C SER A 11 -5.21 -3.03 -0.19
N GLY A 12 -4.69 -4.00 -0.93
CA GLY A 12 -5.37 -5.24 -1.29
C GLY A 12 -4.66 -5.91 -2.47
N SER A 13 -4.46 -7.22 -2.45
CA SER A 13 -3.61 -7.90 -3.45
C SER A 13 -4.19 -7.88 -4.87
N MET A 14 -5.51 -7.72 -5.01
CA MET A 14 -6.18 -7.72 -6.31
C MET A 14 -6.39 -6.33 -6.89
N ASP A 15 -6.29 -5.27 -6.09
CA ASP A 15 -6.56 -3.89 -6.52
C ASP A 15 -5.57 -2.85 -5.96
N GLY A 16 -4.49 -3.29 -5.34
CA GLY A 16 -3.41 -2.46 -4.82
C GLY A 16 -2.22 -3.28 -4.35
N SER A 17 -1.55 -2.85 -3.28
CA SER A 17 -0.41 -3.59 -2.72
C SER A 17 -0.87 -4.75 -1.84
N GLU A 18 -0.20 -5.89 -1.97
CA GLU A 18 -0.40 -7.06 -1.11
C GLU A 18 -0.05 -6.69 0.34
N ILE A 19 -1.00 -6.92 1.26
CA ILE A 19 -0.94 -6.38 2.62
C ILE A 19 0.14 -7.08 3.45
N HIS A 20 0.28 -8.40 3.33
CA HIS A 20 1.26 -9.16 4.11
C HIS A 20 2.70 -8.86 3.66
N GLU A 21 2.98 -8.85 2.37
CA GLU A 21 4.27 -8.49 1.77
C GLU A 21 4.68 -7.08 2.17
N SER A 22 3.72 -6.14 2.13
CA SER A 22 3.96 -4.77 2.56
C SER A 22 4.35 -4.73 4.04
N VAL A 23 3.56 -5.31 4.94
CA VAL A 23 3.84 -5.32 6.38
C VAL A 23 5.14 -6.06 6.72
N MET A 24 5.41 -7.21 6.08
CA MET A 24 6.64 -7.97 6.29
C MET A 24 7.87 -7.20 5.79
N THR A 25 7.77 -6.49 4.68
CA THR A 25 8.83 -5.62 4.15
C THR A 25 9.15 -4.50 5.15
N LEU A 26 8.13 -3.79 5.62
CA LEU A 26 8.30 -2.71 6.60
C LEU A 26 8.93 -3.23 7.90
N LEU A 27 8.47 -4.38 8.40
CA LEU A 27 9.02 -5.05 9.57
C LEU A 27 10.48 -5.47 9.39
N ALA A 28 10.83 -5.99 8.21
CA ALA A 28 12.20 -6.42 7.91
C ALA A 28 13.17 -5.22 7.86
N ILE A 29 12.74 -4.09 7.28
CA ILE A 29 13.52 -2.84 7.27
C ILE A 29 13.77 -2.35 8.70
N ASP A 30 12.72 -2.31 9.52
CA ASP A 30 12.81 -1.88 10.92
C ASP A 30 13.74 -2.78 11.74
N LYS A 31 13.57 -4.11 11.66
CA LYS A 31 14.42 -5.10 12.34
C LYS A 31 15.88 -5.05 11.91
N ALA A 32 16.17 -4.61 10.68
CA ALA A 32 17.53 -4.41 10.20
C ALA A 32 18.17 -3.10 10.69
N GLY A 33 17.48 -2.30 11.51
CA GLY A 33 17.97 -1.00 12.01
C GLY A 33 18.01 0.07 10.92
N HIS A 34 17.06 0.03 9.98
CA HIS A 34 16.92 1.00 8.89
C HIS A 34 15.60 1.77 9.02
N GLN A 35 15.51 2.90 8.33
CA GLN A 35 14.28 3.69 8.23
C GLN A 35 13.62 3.49 6.87
N TYR A 36 12.30 3.59 6.84
CA TYR A 36 11.53 3.67 5.61
C TYR A 36 10.69 4.96 5.55
N GLN A 37 10.33 5.34 4.32
CA GLN A 37 9.22 6.26 4.03
C GLN A 37 8.35 5.60 2.97
N ILE A 38 7.05 5.62 3.19
CA ILE A 38 6.08 5.06 2.25
C ILE A 38 5.64 6.15 1.27
N PHE A 39 5.55 5.79 0.00
CA PHE A 39 5.04 6.61 -1.09
C PHE A 39 3.95 5.87 -1.85
N SER A 40 3.01 6.59 -2.44
CA SER A 40 2.00 6.01 -3.33
C SER A 40 1.47 7.06 -4.30
N PRO A 41 1.17 6.72 -5.56
CA PRO A 41 0.62 7.70 -6.50
C PRO A 41 -0.72 8.26 -5.99
N ASP A 42 -0.86 9.58 -6.03
CA ASP A 42 -2.16 10.24 -5.80
C ASP A 42 -3.02 10.16 -7.07
N GLY A 43 -3.82 9.10 -7.16
CA GLY A 43 -4.64 8.84 -8.34
C GLY A 43 -5.55 7.63 -8.20
N PRO A 44 -6.46 7.42 -9.16
CA PRO A 44 -7.44 6.35 -9.10
C PRO A 44 -6.78 4.98 -9.28
N GLN A 45 -7.26 3.97 -8.54
CA GLN A 45 -7.00 2.57 -8.86
C GLN A 45 -7.63 2.20 -10.21
N HIS A 46 -7.04 1.24 -10.92
CA HIS A 46 -7.58 0.75 -12.20
C HIS A 46 -8.98 0.13 -12.03
N HIS A 47 -9.16 -0.66 -10.97
CA HIS A 47 -10.38 -1.35 -10.60
C HIS A 47 -10.45 -1.49 -9.07
N VAL A 48 -11.62 -1.84 -8.54
CA VAL A 48 -11.85 -2.07 -7.10
C VAL A 48 -12.54 -3.41 -6.91
N VAL A 49 -11.90 -4.31 -6.16
CA VAL A 49 -12.31 -5.71 -6.06
C VAL A 49 -12.84 -6.02 -4.67
N ASN A 50 -14.01 -6.64 -4.61
CA ASN A 50 -14.44 -7.29 -3.39
C ASN A 50 -13.63 -8.58 -3.21
N HIS A 51 -12.76 -8.61 -2.20
CA HIS A 51 -11.85 -9.73 -1.99
C HIS A 51 -12.54 -11.02 -1.50
N ILE A 52 -13.79 -10.96 -1.06
CA ILE A 52 -14.60 -12.14 -0.70
C ILE A 52 -15.19 -12.79 -1.95
N THR A 53 -15.75 -11.99 -2.86
CA THR A 53 -16.40 -12.50 -4.08
C THR A 53 -15.46 -12.61 -5.26
N GLN A 54 -14.28 -11.98 -5.19
CA GLN A 54 -13.31 -11.85 -6.28
C GLN A 54 -13.89 -11.20 -7.54
N GLN A 55 -14.81 -10.25 -7.36
CA GLN A 55 -15.46 -9.52 -8.44
C GLN A 55 -15.20 -8.02 -8.31
N GLU A 56 -15.10 -7.35 -9.44
CA GLU A 56 -15.09 -5.89 -9.49
C GLU A 56 -16.41 -5.33 -8.99
N THR A 57 -16.31 -4.21 -8.26
CA THR A 57 -17.46 -3.55 -7.63
C THR A 57 -17.97 -2.34 -8.40
N GLY A 58 -17.26 -1.92 -9.47
CA GLY A 58 -17.52 -0.67 -10.19
C GLY A 58 -17.28 0.61 -9.36
N SER A 59 -16.84 0.47 -8.11
CA SER A 59 -16.49 1.60 -7.24
C SER A 59 -15.15 2.20 -7.65
N GLN A 60 -14.90 3.43 -7.21
CA GLN A 60 -13.60 4.09 -7.38
C GLN A 60 -12.94 4.34 -6.02
N ARG A 61 -11.62 4.17 -5.97
CA ARG A 61 -10.78 4.45 -4.81
C ARG A 61 -9.46 5.09 -5.28
N ASN A 62 -8.85 5.89 -4.42
CA ASN A 62 -7.55 6.51 -4.67
C ASN A 62 -6.43 5.66 -4.06
N MET A 63 -5.35 5.42 -4.81
CA MET A 63 -4.21 4.62 -4.39
C MET A 63 -3.53 5.18 -3.14
N LEU A 64 -3.28 6.50 -3.07
CA LEU A 64 -2.65 7.16 -1.93
C LEU A 64 -3.51 7.03 -0.66
N GLU A 65 -4.82 7.27 -0.79
CA GLU A 65 -5.75 7.16 0.33
C GLU A 65 -5.80 5.72 0.87
N GLU A 66 -5.85 4.73 -0.02
CA GLU A 66 -5.92 3.33 0.38
C GLU A 66 -4.58 2.82 0.93
N SER A 67 -3.44 3.22 0.35
CA SER A 67 -2.11 2.95 0.91
C SER A 67 -1.91 3.59 2.29
N GLY A 68 -2.63 4.67 2.61
CA GLY A 68 -2.70 5.26 3.95
C GLY A 68 -3.11 4.26 5.03
N ARG A 69 -3.87 3.20 4.69
CA ARG A 69 -4.25 2.12 5.61
C ARG A 69 -3.04 1.30 6.05
N ILE A 70 -2.21 0.85 5.11
CA ILE A 70 -0.98 0.12 5.39
C ILE A 70 0.04 1.03 6.09
N ALA A 71 0.16 2.27 5.60
CA ALA A 71 1.11 3.26 6.09
C ALA A 71 0.76 3.88 7.45
N ARG A 72 -0.42 3.55 8.00
CA ARG A 72 -0.95 4.16 9.24
C ARG A 72 -0.93 5.69 9.20
N GLY A 73 -1.21 6.25 8.02
CA GLY A 73 -1.24 7.69 7.75
C GLY A 73 0.08 8.35 7.34
N ASP A 74 1.24 7.67 7.46
CA ASP A 74 2.55 8.23 7.03
C ASP A 74 2.89 7.81 5.59
N VAL A 75 2.16 8.37 4.63
CA VAL A 75 2.39 8.16 3.19
C VAL A 75 2.47 9.50 2.46
N LYS A 76 3.32 9.57 1.43
CA LYS A 76 3.51 10.74 0.58
C LYS A 76 3.17 10.41 -0.88
N PRO A 77 2.73 11.41 -1.68
CA PRO A 77 2.57 11.24 -3.12
C PRO A 77 3.92 10.99 -3.82
#